data_AF-A0A9E0XAA0-F1
#
_entry.id   AF-A0A9E0XAA0-F1
#
_cell.length_a   1.000
_cell.length_b   1.000
_cell.length_c   1.000
_cell.angle_alpha   90.00
_cell.angle_beta   90.00
_cell.angle_gamma   90.00
#
_symmetry.space_group_name_H-M   'P 1'
#
loop_
_entity.id
_entity.type
_entity.pdbx_description
1 polymer ?
#
loop_
_entity_poly.entity_id
_entity_poly.type
_entity_poly.pdbx_seq_one_letter_code
_entity_poly.pdbx_strand_id
1 'polypeptide(L)' 'MLDFVYLASQSPRRRELLDQLGVRWRLLLPGDAQAAEALEAVLPGEAPARYVRRVTALKLDAAVQRLQAEGG' A
#
# COMPACT_ATOMS: atom_id res chain seq x y z
N MET A 1 -9.97 -10.98 16.05
CA MET A 1 -9.64 -10.29 14.77
C MET A 1 -8.88 -9.02 15.11
N LEU A 2 -8.00 -8.55 14.23
CA LEU A 2 -7.30 -7.29 14.45
C LEU A 2 -8.29 -6.14 14.61
N ASP A 3 -8.00 -5.25 15.57
CA ASP A 3 -8.84 -4.10 15.89
C ASP A 3 -8.83 -3.03 14.78
N PHE A 4 -7.81 -3.04 13.93
CA PHE A 4 -7.58 -2.06 12.86
C PHE A 4 -6.77 -2.68 11.72
N VAL A 5 -6.67 -1.97 10.60
CA VAL A 5 -5.77 -2.30 9.48
C VAL A 5 -4.69 -1.24 9.30
N TYR A 6 -3.49 -1.63 8.85
CA TYR A 6 -2.50 -0.67 8.39
C TYR A 6 -2.85 -0.21 6.97
N LEU A 7 -3.01 1.11 6.80
CA LEU A 7 -3.19 1.75 5.51
C LEU A 7 -1.82 2.20 4.98
N ALA A 8 -1.20 1.35 4.16
CA ALA A 8 0.02 1.66 3.44
C ALA A 8 -0.25 2.50 2.17
N SER A 9 -1.00 3.58 2.31
CA SER A 9 -1.35 4.46 1.19
C SER A 9 -1.54 5.91 1.61
N GLN A 10 -0.98 6.82 0.81
CA GLN A 10 -1.19 8.26 0.95
C GLN A 10 -2.51 8.77 0.34
N SER A 11 -3.28 7.90 -0.31
CA SER A 11 -4.49 8.30 -1.05
C SER A 11 -5.61 8.77 -0.10
N PRO A 12 -6.09 10.03 -0.21
CA PRO A 12 -7.22 10.52 0.58
C PRO A 12 -8.49 9.70 0.37
N ARG A 13 -8.76 9.32 -0.88
CA ARG A 13 -9.92 8.49 -1.26
C ARG A 13 -9.94 7.13 -0.56
N ARG A 14 -8.77 6.51 -0.33
CA ARG A 14 -8.71 5.21 0.38
C ARG A 14 -9.02 5.37 1.87
N ARG A 15 -8.62 6.48 2.49
CA ARG A 15 -9.00 6.81 3.88
C ARG A 15 -10.52 6.97 3.98
N GLU A 16 -11.09 7.80 3.11
CA GLU A 16 -12.53 8.04 3.06
C GLU A 16 -13.35 6.76 2.89
N LEU A 17 -12.91 5.84 2.02
CA LEU A 17 -13.58 4.55 1.85
C LEU A 17 -13.51 3.67 3.11
N LEU A 18 -12.37 3.63 3.81
CA LEU A 18 -12.26 2.87 5.06
C LEU A 18 -13.13 3.48 6.16
N ASP A 19 -13.20 4.81 6.24
CA ASP A 19 -14.06 5.54 7.17
C ASP A 19 -15.54 5.24 6.90
N GLN A 20 -15.98 5.26 5.63
CA GLN A 20 -17.35 4.90 5.23
C GLN A 20 -17.70 3.45 5.58
N LEU A 21 -16.73 2.54 5.52
CA LEU A 21 -16.90 1.13 5.87
C LEU A 21 -16.81 0.88 7.39
N GLY A 22 -16.53 1.91 8.21
CA GLY A 22 -16.33 1.76 9.65
C GLY A 22 -15.08 0.96 10.03
N VAL A 23 -14.12 0.83 9.12
CA VAL A 23 -12.88 0.09 9.34
C VAL A 23 -11.87 1.01 10.00
N ARG A 24 -11.48 0.72 11.25
CA ARG A 24 -10.38 1.46 11.92
C ARG A 24 -9.07 1.22 11.17
N TRP A 25 -8.32 2.29 10.94
CA TRP A 25 -7.03 2.21 10.25
C TRP A 25 -5.93 3.02 10.94
N ARG A 26 -4.69 2.65 10.67
CA ARG A 26 -3.48 3.40 11.03
C ARG A 26 -2.61 3.58 9.80
N LEU A 27 -2.06 4.77 9.59
CA LEU A 27 -1.16 5.00 8.46
C LEU A 27 0.16 4.27 8.66
N LEU A 28 0.63 3.64 7.59
CA LEU A 28 1.97 3.07 7.49
C LEU A 28 2.62 3.65 6.23
N LEU A 29 3.28 4.79 6.39
CA LEU A 29 3.86 5.49 5.24
C LEU A 29 5.21 4.86 4.87
N PRO A 30 5.57 4.82 3.57
CA PRO A 30 6.88 4.37 3.16
C PRO A 30 7.96 5.29 3.75
N GLY A 31 9.10 4.72 4.15
CA GLY A 31 10.25 5.50 4.61
C GLY A 31 10.90 6.31 3.49
N ASP A 32 10.73 5.87 2.25
CA ASP A 32 11.16 6.55 1.02
C ASP A 32 9.99 6.61 0.03
N ALA A 33 9.49 7.81 -0.22
CA ALA A 33 8.38 8.04 -1.15
C ALA A 33 8.78 7.77 -2.61
N GLN A 34 10.01 8.10 -3.00
CA GLN A 34 10.48 7.91 -4.36
C GLN A 34 10.62 6.43 -4.70
N ALA A 35 11.15 5.64 -3.77
CA ALA A 35 11.22 4.19 -3.93
C ALA A 35 9.83 3.55 -4.00
N ALA A 36 8.86 4.06 -3.24
CA ALA A 36 7.48 3.58 -3.29
C ALA A 36 6.78 3.89 -4.62
N GLU A 37 7.02 5.07 -5.21
CA GLU A 37 6.51 5.43 -6.54
C GLU A 37 7.13 4.59 -7.64
N ALA A 38 8.41 4.24 -7.53
CA ALA A 38 9.11 3.41 -8.51
C ALA A 38 8.48 2.01 -8.67
N LEU A 39 7.77 1.50 -7.65
CA LEU A 39 7.03 0.24 -7.74
C LEU A 39 5.93 0.27 -8.81
N GLU A 40 5.45 1.46 -9.18
CA GLU A 40 4.40 1.67 -10.18
C GLU A 40 4.90 1.72 -11.62
N ALA A 41 6.20 1.49 -11.85
CA ALA A 41 6.79 1.49 -13.18
C ALA A 41 6.03 0.55 -14.15
N VAL A 42 5.66 1.08 -15.31
CA VAL A 42 4.98 0.34 -16.38
C VAL A 42 6.01 -0.47 -17.15
N LEU A 43 5.74 -1.76 -17.33
CA LEU A 43 6.61 -2.65 -18.10
C LEU A 43 6.12 -2.76 -19.56
N PRO A 44 7.01 -2.79 -20.57
CA PRO A 44 6.63 -2.95 -21.97
C PRO A 44 5.80 -4.23 -22.18
N GLY A 45 4.66 -4.10 -22.86
CA GLY A 45 3.78 -5.23 -23.18
C GLY A 45 3.03 -5.83 -22.00
N GLU A 46 3.12 -5.24 -20.80
CA GLU A 46 2.37 -5.72 -19.64
C GLU A 46 0.88 -5.38 -19.75
N ALA A 47 0.03 -6.40 -19.70
CA ALA A 47 -1.42 -6.21 -19.70
C ALA A 47 -1.88 -5.45 -18.44
N PRO A 48 -2.90 -4.57 -18.51
CA PRO A 48 -3.35 -3.75 -17.37
C PRO A 48 -3.72 -4.56 -16.12
N ALA A 49 -4.36 -5.72 -16.28
CA ALA A 49 -4.71 -6.59 -15.17
C ALA A 49 -3.47 -7.21 -14.50
N ARG A 50 -2.40 -7.46 -15.26
CA ARG A 50 -1.13 -7.96 -14.73
C ARG A 50 -0.38 -6.86 -14.01
N TYR A 51 -0.36 -5.66 -14.58
CA TYR A 51 0.20 -4.44 -13.99
C TYR A 51 -0.37 -4.19 -12.59
N VAL A 52 -1.69 -4.07 -12.45
CA VAL A 52 -2.31 -3.71 -11.17
C VAL A 52 -2.04 -4.76 -10.09
N ARG A 53 -2.03 -6.05 -10.45
CA ARG A 53 -1.73 -7.15 -9.51
C ARG A 53 -0.27 -7.10 -9.06
N ARG A 54 0.67 -6.94 -10.00
CA ARG A 54 2.11 -6.84 -9.69
C ARG A 54 2.40 -5.65 -8.79
N VAL A 55 1.96 -4.46 -9.17
CA VAL A 55 2.17 -3.23 -8.39
C VAL A 55 1.57 -3.35 -6.99
N THR A 56 0.38 -3.94 -6.87
CA THR A 56 -0.28 -4.14 -5.57
C THR A 56 0.51 -5.10 -4.69
N ALA A 57 1.00 -6.21 -5.24
CA ALA A 57 1.85 -7.16 -4.51
C ALA A 57 3.16 -6.50 -4.05
N LEU A 58 3.84 -5.77 -4.93
CA LEU A 58 5.07 -5.04 -4.59
C LEU A 58 4.85 -4.01 -3.47
N LYS A 59 3.72 -3.28 -3.51
CA LYS A 59 3.36 -2.34 -2.46
C LYS A 59 3.07 -3.01 -1.13
N LEU A 60 2.45 -4.20 -1.15
CA LEU A 60 2.23 -5.01 0.05
C LEU A 60 3.57 -5.46 0.65
N ASP A 61 4.47 -6.00 -0.17
CA ASP A 61 5.78 -6.47 0.28
C ASP A 61 6.57 -5.31 0.94
N ALA A 62 6.58 -4.14 0.30
CA ALA A 62 7.22 -2.94 0.86
C ALA A 62 6.57 -2.48 2.18
N ALA A 63 5.25 -2.56 2.29
CA ALA A 63 4.53 -2.24 3.52
C ALA A 63 4.88 -3.21 4.66
N VAL A 64 4.96 -4.52 4.38
CA VAL A 64 5.36 -5.52 5.38
C VAL A 64 6.80 -5.29 5.85
N GLN A 65 7.73 -5.02 4.92
CA GLN A 65 9.11 -4.67 5.26
C GLN A 65 9.17 -3.41 6.13
N ARG A 66 8.37 -2.38 5.81
CA ARG A 66 8.28 -1.16 6.62
C ARG A 66 7.78 -1.45 8.04
N LEU A 67 6.74 -2.26 8.17
CA LEU A 67 6.18 -2.64 9.47
C LEU A 67 7.22 -3.38 10.34
N GLN A 68 7.96 -4.31 9.73
CA GLN A 68 9.04 -5.03 10.40
C GLN A 68 10.17 -4.08 10.85
N ALA A 69 10.52 -3.09 10.03
CA ALA A 69 11.53 -2.09 10.35
C ALA A 69 11.10 -1.10 11.46
N GLU A 70 9.79 -0.85 11.63
CA GLU A 70 9.25 -0.04 12.72
C GLU A 70 9.18 -0.79 14.07
N GLY A 71 9.54 -2.08 14.10
CA GLY A 71 9.71 -2.85 15.33
C GLY A 71 8.56 -3.79 15.70
N GLY A 72 7.65 -4.11 14.77
CA GLY A 72 6.66 -5.20 14.89
C GLY A 72 5.78 -5.17 16.14
#